data_AF-A0A7C4N8R6-F1
#
_entry.id   AF-A0A7C4N8R6-F1
#
_cell.length_a   1.000
_cell.length_b   1.000
_cell.length_c   1.000
_cell.angle_alpha   90.00
_cell.angle_beta   90.00
_cell.angle_gamma   90.00
#
_symmetry.space_group_name_H-M   'P 1'
#
loop_
_entity.id
_entity.type
_entity.pdbx_description
1 polymer ?
#
loop_
_entity_poly.entity_id
_entity_poly.type
_entity_poly.pdbx_seq_one_letter_code
_entity_poly.pdbx_strand_id
1 'polypeptide(L)'
;MVSYLRLIVYILFIYLPLICYISSCASKKQVSDIPPKENNALLFEYEKEGFIDNNTFRVIVIIPVEEHYDELSVRQKGQERAFVSLKNYIISQNKVFDSKMHNYLMTTITGYGTLKKRDSTCSTRYCYYFDITKSGLKTELDTLGK
;
A
#
# COMPACT_ATOMS: atom_id res chain seq x y z
N MET A 1 -12.15 49.80 33.18
CA MET A 1 -11.37 48.86 32.33
C MET A 1 -12.06 47.50 32.11
N VAL A 2 -13.38 47.36 32.30
CA VAL A 2 -14.10 46.06 32.19
C VAL A 2 -14.99 45.97 30.92
N SER A 3 -15.25 47.08 30.22
CA SER A 3 -16.11 47.08 29.02
C SER A 3 -15.45 46.52 27.75
N TYR A 4 -14.14 46.71 27.57
CA TYR A 4 -13.46 46.29 26.33
C TYR A 4 -13.34 44.76 26.20
N LEU A 5 -13.16 44.05 27.32
CA LEU A 5 -13.07 42.60 27.33
C LEU A 5 -14.41 41.93 26.96
N ARG A 6 -15.53 42.53 27.37
CA ARG A 6 -16.88 42.04 27.02
C ARG A 6 -17.20 42.28 25.54
N LEU A 7 -16.73 43.39 24.96
CA LEU A 7 -16.94 43.69 23.54
C LEU A 7 -16.18 42.71 22.63
N ILE A 8 -14.94 42.35 22.99
CA ILE A 8 -14.11 41.42 22.22
C ILE A 8 -14.71 39.99 22.25
N VAL A 9 -15.22 39.54 23.40
CA VAL A 9 -15.87 38.22 23.53
C VAL A 9 -17.17 38.16 22.71
N TYR A 10 -17.94 39.25 22.65
CA TYR A 10 -19.15 39.32 21.82
C TYR A 10 -18.84 39.28 20.32
N ILE A 11 -17.78 39.95 19.87
CA ILE A 11 -17.35 39.92 18.46
C ILE A 11 -16.92 38.49 18.09
N LEU A 12 -16.15 37.81 18.94
CA LEU A 12 -15.71 36.42 18.70
C LEU A 12 -16.87 35.42 18.59
N PHE A 13 -17.94 35.59 19.38
CA PHE A 13 -19.12 34.72 19.33
C PHE A 13 -19.99 34.92 18.08
N ILE A 14 -19.99 36.12 17.49
CA ILE A 14 -20.76 36.44 16.27
C ILE A 14 -20.07 35.89 15.01
N TYR A 15 -18.74 35.82 14.98
CA TYR A 15 -17.99 35.33 13.81
C TYR A 15 -17.74 33.81 13.80
N LEU A 16 -17.87 33.12 14.95
CA LEU A 16 -17.67 31.67 15.03
C LEU A 16 -18.63 30.81 14.16
N PRO A 17 -19.94 31.12 14.05
CA PRO A 17 -20.84 30.32 13.21
C PRO A 17 -20.71 30.59 11.71
N LEU A 18 -20.00 31.65 11.29
CA LEU A 18 -19.84 31.99 9.86
C LEU A 18 -18.84 31.07 9.14
N ILE A 19 -17.93 30.41 9.87
CA ILE A 19 -16.89 29.54 9.29
C ILE A 19 -17.41 28.11 9.04
N CYS A 20 -18.56 27.73 9.62
CA CYS A 20 -19.15 26.40 9.44
C CYS A 20 -20.03 26.27 8.18
N TYR A 21 -20.19 27.32 7.37
CA TYR A 21 -21.06 27.29 6.18
C TYR A 21 -20.38 26.83 4.88
N ILE A 22 -19.06 26.56 4.90
CA ILE A 22 -18.32 26.00 3.76
C ILE A 22 -18.17 24.49 3.89
N SER A 23 -19.24 23.72 3.73
CA SER A 23 -19.16 22.26 3.42
C SER A 23 -20.52 21.67 3.07
N SER A 24 -21.22 22.19 2.06
CA SER A 24 -22.33 21.43 1.46
C SER A 24 -22.65 21.88 0.05
N CYS A 25 -22.04 21.21 -0.92
CA CYS A 25 -22.64 20.83 -2.21
C CYS A 25 -21.62 19.97 -2.99
N ALA A 26 -21.39 18.75 -2.53
CA ALA A 26 -20.90 17.70 -3.41
C ALA A 26 -22.04 17.36 -4.38
N SER A 27 -21.96 17.89 -5.60
CA SER A 27 -22.85 17.52 -6.69
C SER A 27 -22.78 16.01 -6.89
N LYS A 28 -23.86 15.30 -6.52
CA LYS A 28 -24.03 13.89 -6.85
C LYS A 28 -24.18 13.80 -8.37
N LYS A 29 -23.08 13.59 -9.07
CA LYS A 29 -23.14 13.00 -10.41
C LYS A 29 -23.81 11.65 -10.26
N GLN A 30 -24.94 11.46 -10.95
CA GLN A 30 -25.52 10.14 -11.16
C GLN A 30 -24.44 9.29 -11.83
N VAL A 31 -23.88 8.36 -11.07
CA VAL A 31 -23.16 7.21 -11.62
C VAL A 31 -24.23 6.40 -12.32
N SER A 32 -24.15 6.33 -13.65
CA SER A 32 -24.93 5.39 -14.45
C SER A 32 -24.75 4.00 -13.86
N ASP A 33 -25.84 3.35 -13.45
CA ASP A 33 -25.88 1.94 -13.04
C ASP A 33 -25.59 1.05 -14.25
N ILE A 34 -24.34 1.09 -14.71
CA ILE A 34 -23.77 -0.01 -15.46
C ILE A 34 -23.38 -1.02 -14.38
N PRO A 35 -24.03 -2.20 -14.31
CA PRO A 35 -23.58 -3.23 -13.39
C PRO A 35 -22.10 -3.47 -13.66
N PRO A 36 -21.22 -3.48 -12.63
CA PRO A 36 -19.81 -3.69 -12.86
C PRO A 36 -19.68 -5.01 -13.61
N LYS A 37 -19.25 -4.93 -14.88
CA LYS A 37 -18.97 -6.10 -15.69
C LYS A 37 -17.95 -6.89 -14.88
N GLU A 38 -18.41 -8.01 -14.33
CA GLU A 38 -17.66 -8.83 -13.41
C GLU A 38 -16.40 -9.30 -14.15
N ASN A 39 -15.31 -8.57 -13.96
CA ASN A 39 -14.01 -8.88 -14.53
C ASN A 39 -13.43 -10.02 -13.69
N ASN A 40 -14.02 -11.22 -13.81
CA ASN A 40 -13.56 -12.43 -13.13
C ASN A 40 -12.09 -12.76 -13.47
N ALA A 41 -11.57 -12.23 -14.59
CA ALA A 41 -10.15 -12.32 -14.95
C ALA A 41 -9.21 -11.47 -14.07
N LEU A 42 -9.70 -10.39 -13.43
CA LEU A 42 -8.91 -9.59 -12.49
C LEU A 42 -8.69 -10.31 -11.15
N LEU A 43 -9.67 -11.10 -10.69
CA LEU A 43 -9.63 -11.74 -9.38
C LEU A 43 -8.39 -12.64 -9.23
N PHE A 44 -8.14 -13.51 -10.21
CA PHE A 44 -7.06 -14.51 -10.11
C PHE A 44 -5.65 -13.93 -10.16
N GLU A 45 -5.44 -12.78 -10.80
CA GLU A 45 -4.11 -12.19 -10.95
C GLU A 45 -3.61 -11.59 -9.64
N TYR A 46 -4.51 -11.15 -8.73
CA TYR A 46 -4.16 -10.42 -7.50
C TYR A 46 -4.36 -11.18 -6.20
N GLU A 47 -5.09 -12.29 -6.21
CA GLU A 47 -5.42 -13.10 -5.01
C GLU A 47 -4.20 -13.73 -4.30
N LYS A 48 -2.98 -13.54 -4.79
CA LYS A 48 -1.77 -14.22 -4.30
C LYS A 48 -0.65 -13.27 -3.85
N GLU A 49 -0.96 -12.04 -3.46
CA GLU A 49 0.01 -11.21 -2.72
C GLU A 49 0.14 -11.67 -1.26
N GLY A 50 1.31 -11.44 -0.66
CA GLY A 50 1.62 -11.81 0.71
C GLY A 50 2.39 -13.13 0.82
N PHE A 51 2.29 -13.79 1.97
CA PHE A 51 2.85 -15.14 2.14
C PHE A 51 1.99 -16.15 1.38
N ILE A 52 2.52 -16.71 0.30
CA ILE A 52 1.85 -17.76 -0.48
C ILE A 52 2.16 -19.15 0.09
N ASP A 53 3.26 -19.27 0.84
CA ASP A 53 3.62 -20.41 1.68
C ASP A 53 4.60 -19.97 2.78
N ASN A 54 5.18 -20.90 3.54
CA ASN A 54 6.11 -20.60 4.64
C ASN A 54 7.48 -20.04 4.16
N ASN A 55 7.83 -20.23 2.89
CA ASN A 55 9.12 -19.92 2.31
C ASN A 55 9.07 -18.72 1.36
N THR A 56 7.90 -18.43 0.77
CA THR A 56 7.75 -17.44 -0.28
C THR A 56 6.78 -16.33 0.09
N PHE A 57 7.30 -15.10 0.04
CA PHE A 57 6.50 -13.87 0.08
C PHE A 57 6.45 -13.25 -1.31
N ARG A 58 5.24 -12.94 -1.80
CA ARG A 58 4.99 -12.42 -3.14
C ARG A 58 4.43 -11.01 -3.12
N VAL A 59 4.96 -10.17 -4.00
CA VAL A 59 4.38 -8.89 -4.40
C VAL A 59 4.10 -8.91 -5.89
N ILE A 60 2.99 -8.31 -6.32
CA ILE A 60 2.57 -8.27 -7.72
C ILE A 60 2.74 -6.86 -8.25
N VAL A 61 3.67 -6.66 -9.17
CA VAL A 61 3.94 -5.36 -9.79
C VAL A 61 3.21 -5.30 -11.13
N ILE A 62 2.30 -4.33 -11.26
CA ILE A 62 1.55 -4.06 -12.48
C ILE A 62 2.14 -2.83 -13.15
N ILE A 63 2.32 -2.92 -14.47
CA ILE A 63 2.87 -1.84 -15.28
C ILE A 63 1.96 -1.64 -16.50
N PRO A 64 1.42 -0.43 -16.73
CA PRO A 64 0.68 -0.12 -17.96
C PRO A 64 1.57 -0.35 -19.20
N VAL A 65 1.00 -0.88 -20.28
CA VAL A 65 1.77 -1.18 -21.50
C VAL A 65 2.30 0.10 -22.17
N GLU A 66 1.62 1.23 -21.95
CA GLU A 66 1.97 2.55 -22.47
C GLU A 66 3.16 3.17 -21.74
N GLU A 67 3.46 2.72 -20.52
CA GLU A 67 4.60 3.21 -19.75
C GLU A 67 5.86 2.38 -20.05
N HIS A 68 6.95 3.07 -20.39
CA HIS A 68 8.22 2.40 -20.62
C HIS A 68 8.95 2.20 -19.28
N TYR A 69 9.04 0.96 -18.81
CA TYR A 69 9.90 0.57 -17.71
C TYR A 69 10.97 -0.41 -18.18
N ASP A 70 12.19 -0.21 -17.72
CA ASP A 70 13.23 -1.23 -17.76
C ASP A 70 13.06 -2.22 -16.59
N GLU A 71 13.62 -3.42 -16.73
CA GLU A 71 13.49 -4.50 -15.74
C GLU A 71 14.04 -4.10 -14.35
N LEU A 72 15.07 -3.25 -14.29
CA LEU A 72 15.66 -2.81 -13.01
C LEU A 72 14.67 -1.92 -12.26
N SER A 73 14.00 -1.00 -12.95
CA SER A 73 12.95 -0.16 -12.38
C SER A 73 11.77 -1.00 -11.86
N VAL A 74 11.35 -2.03 -12.59
CA VAL A 74 10.31 -2.97 -12.13
C VAL A 74 10.75 -3.72 -10.87
N ARG A 75 12.00 -4.20 -10.87
CA ARG A 75 12.59 -4.91 -9.74
C ARG A 75 12.65 -4.02 -8.50
N GLN A 76 13.11 -2.78 -8.65
CA GLN A 76 13.19 -1.81 -7.57
C GLN A 76 11.80 -1.53 -6.97
N LYS A 77 10.80 -1.31 -7.82
CA LYS A 77 9.39 -1.15 -7.38
C LYS A 77 8.88 -2.38 -6.62
N GLY A 78 9.26 -3.58 -7.06
CA GLY A 78 8.98 -4.84 -6.36
C GLY A 78 9.65 -4.91 -4.99
N GLN A 79 10.93 -4.56 -4.90
CA GLN A 79 11.70 -4.52 -3.64
C GLN A 79 11.11 -3.53 -2.64
N GLU A 80 10.82 -2.30 -3.07
CA GLU A 80 10.24 -1.26 -2.22
C GLU A 80 8.88 -1.67 -1.66
N ARG A 81 8.00 -2.20 -2.52
CA ARG A 81 6.70 -2.70 -2.09
C ARG A 81 6.83 -3.89 -1.13
N ALA A 82 7.74 -4.83 -1.40
CA ALA A 82 7.96 -5.97 -0.52
C ALA A 82 8.51 -5.53 0.85
N PHE A 83 9.40 -4.55 0.88
CA PHE A 83 9.90 -3.96 2.12
C PHE A 83 8.78 -3.35 2.94
N VAL A 84 7.94 -2.50 2.34
CA VAL A 84 6.81 -1.87 3.03
C VAL A 84 5.84 -2.93 3.55
N SER A 85 5.48 -3.92 2.74
CA SER A 85 4.54 -4.97 3.14
C SER A 85 5.08 -5.85 4.27
N LEU A 86 6.35 -6.27 4.21
CA LEU A 86 6.97 -7.06 5.28
C LEU A 86 7.19 -6.26 6.56
N LYS A 87 7.54 -4.97 6.45
CA LYS A 87 7.59 -4.07 7.62
C LYS A 87 6.23 -3.97 8.29
N ASN A 88 5.17 -3.75 7.50
CA ASN A 88 3.81 -3.67 8.02
C ASN A 88 3.37 -5.00 8.65
N TYR A 89 3.76 -6.14 8.06
CA TYR A 89 3.54 -7.45 8.65
C TYR A 89 4.18 -7.56 10.04
N ILE A 90 5.47 -7.26 10.18
CA ILE A 90 6.19 -7.29 11.47
C ILE A 90 5.49 -6.41 12.51
N ILE A 91 5.13 -5.19 12.14
CA ILE A 91 4.43 -4.25 13.03
C ILE A 91 3.06 -4.81 13.45
N SER A 92 2.30 -5.41 12.51
CA SER A 92 1.00 -6.02 12.79
C SER A 92 1.07 -7.20 13.77
N GLN A 93 2.24 -7.84 13.88
CA GLN A 93 2.51 -8.91 14.85
C GLN A 93 2.95 -8.36 16.22
N ASN A 94 2.78 -7.06 16.49
CA ASN A 94 3.19 -6.37 17.71
C ASN A 94 4.70 -6.46 17.99
N LYS A 95 5.53 -6.50 16.95
CA LYS A 95 6.99 -6.55 17.07
C LYS A 95 7.62 -5.19 16.87
N VAL A 96 8.71 -4.93 17.59
CA VAL A 96 9.50 -3.71 17.42
C VAL A 96 10.25 -3.76 16.09
N PHE A 97 10.06 -2.74 15.26
CA PHE A 97 10.80 -2.57 14.01
C PHE A 97 12.02 -1.66 14.25
N ASP A 98 13.14 -2.26 14.62
CA ASP A 98 14.41 -1.58 14.88
C ASP A 98 15.37 -1.62 13.67
N SER A 99 16.59 -1.09 13.85
CA SER A 99 17.63 -1.11 12.81
C SER A 99 18.07 -2.53 12.43
N LYS A 100 18.02 -3.49 13.37
CA LYS A 100 18.34 -4.89 13.11
C LYS A 100 17.29 -5.53 12.19
N MET A 101 16.00 -5.32 12.47
CA MET A 101 14.90 -5.76 11.61
C MET A 101 14.96 -5.10 10.23
N HIS A 102 15.26 -3.80 10.18
CA HIS A 102 15.43 -3.08 8.93
C HIS A 102 16.52 -3.71 8.06
N ASN A 103 17.72 -3.90 8.61
CA ASN A 103 18.85 -4.50 7.89
C ASN A 103 18.54 -5.93 7.46
N TYR A 104 17.94 -6.73 8.35
CA TYR A 104 17.51 -8.09 8.03
C TYR A 104 16.55 -8.12 6.82
N LEU A 105 15.53 -7.26 6.81
CA LEU A 105 14.60 -7.18 5.68
C LEU A 105 15.32 -6.76 4.40
N MET A 106 16.15 -5.70 4.45
CA MET A 106 16.88 -5.24 3.28
C MET A 106 17.77 -6.32 2.69
N THR A 107 18.54 -7.03 3.52
CA THR A 107 19.40 -8.14 3.09
C THR A 107 18.58 -9.30 2.54
N THR A 108 17.46 -9.65 3.19
CA THR A 108 16.59 -10.76 2.75
C THR A 108 15.94 -10.45 1.40
N ILE A 109 15.38 -9.26 1.24
CA ILE A 109 14.73 -8.82 0.00
C ILE A 109 15.75 -8.75 -1.15
N THR A 110 16.93 -8.20 -0.88
CA THR A 110 17.98 -8.05 -1.91
C THR A 110 18.59 -9.39 -2.30
N GLY A 111 18.82 -10.28 -1.33
CA GLY A 111 19.49 -11.56 -1.56
C GLY A 111 18.58 -12.66 -2.10
N TYR A 112 17.29 -12.68 -1.72
CA TYR A 112 16.36 -13.75 -2.06
C TYR A 112 15.20 -13.29 -2.96
N GLY A 113 15.16 -12.01 -3.34
CA GLY A 113 14.16 -11.44 -4.22
C GLY A 113 14.42 -11.79 -5.68
N THR A 114 13.40 -12.29 -6.36
CA THR A 114 13.43 -12.62 -7.79
C THR A 114 12.24 -12.00 -8.51
N LEU A 115 12.50 -11.37 -9.66
CA LEU A 115 11.45 -10.81 -10.51
C LEU A 115 11.13 -11.81 -11.64
N LYS A 116 9.85 -12.10 -11.85
CA LYS A 116 9.37 -12.95 -12.94
C LYS A 116 8.20 -12.27 -13.63
N LYS A 117 8.32 -12.04 -14.94
CA LYS A 117 7.18 -11.63 -15.76
C LYS A 117 6.17 -12.76 -15.83
N ARG A 118 4.89 -12.43 -15.78
CA ARG A 118 3.78 -13.36 -15.92
C ARG A 118 2.97 -12.99 -17.15
N ASP A 119 2.42 -14.02 -17.78
CA ASP A 119 1.45 -13.83 -18.84
C ASP A 119 0.23 -13.14 -18.24
N SER A 120 -0.09 -11.96 -18.75
CA SER A 120 -1.32 -11.25 -18.37
C SER A 120 -2.36 -11.50 -19.44
N THR A 121 -3.59 -11.78 -19.01
CA THR A 121 -4.74 -11.86 -19.92
C THR A 121 -5.19 -10.48 -20.40
N CYS A 122 -4.58 -9.41 -19.88
CA CYS A 122 -4.90 -8.02 -20.18
C CYS A 122 -3.84 -7.43 -21.10
N SER A 123 -4.25 -6.97 -22.28
CA SER A 123 -3.34 -6.40 -23.29
C SER A 123 -2.80 -5.02 -22.93
N THR A 124 -3.38 -4.34 -21.95
CA THR A 124 -3.01 -2.96 -21.58
C THR A 124 -2.01 -2.91 -20.43
N ARG A 125 -1.50 -4.05 -19.96
CA ARG A 125 -0.58 -4.09 -18.82
C ARG A 125 0.32 -5.31 -18.83
N TYR A 126 1.47 -5.17 -18.21
CA TYR A 126 2.33 -6.25 -17.80
C TYR A 126 2.16 -6.55 -16.32
N CYS A 127 2.27 -7.82 -15.97
CA CYS A 127 2.25 -8.30 -14.60
C CYS A 127 3.56 -9.00 -14.28
N TYR A 128 4.12 -8.66 -13.12
CA TYR A 128 5.33 -9.25 -12.61
C TYR A 128 5.11 -9.75 -11.20
N TYR A 129 5.66 -10.91 -10.90
CA TYR A 129 5.80 -11.39 -9.53
C TYR A 129 7.19 -11.06 -9.04
N PHE A 130 7.26 -10.33 -7.93
CA PHE A 130 8.45 -10.16 -7.14
C PHE A 130 8.36 -11.11 -5.94
N ASP A 131 9.07 -12.23 -6.04
CA ASP A 131 9.03 -13.31 -5.05
C ASP A 131 10.31 -13.29 -4.21
N ILE A 132 10.16 -13.21 -2.89
CA ILE A 132 11.25 -13.43 -1.93
C ILE A 132 11.15 -14.89 -1.49
N THR A 133 12.10 -15.72 -1.93
CA THR A 133 12.09 -17.15 -1.65
C THR A 133 13.25 -17.54 -0.74
N LYS A 134 12.93 -17.78 0.53
CA LYS A 134 13.90 -18.18 1.57
C LYS A 134 13.27 -19.26 2.44
N SER A 135 14.00 -20.36 2.67
CA SER A 135 13.51 -21.45 3.53
C SER A 135 13.13 -20.93 4.91
N GLY A 136 11.90 -21.20 5.34
CA GLY A 136 11.39 -20.81 6.65
C GLY A 136 11.14 -19.32 6.83
N LEU A 137 11.09 -18.52 5.76
CA LEU A 137 10.96 -17.05 5.83
C LEU A 137 9.86 -16.57 6.79
N LYS A 138 8.65 -17.12 6.66
CA LYS A 138 7.51 -16.73 7.49
C LYS A 138 7.75 -17.12 8.95
N THR A 139 8.16 -18.37 9.19
CA THR A 139 8.48 -18.86 10.53
C THR A 139 9.58 -18.02 11.19
N GLU A 140 10.64 -17.70 10.45
CA GLU A 140 11.73 -16.86 10.94
C GLU A 140 11.20 -15.48 11.34
N LEU A 141 10.48 -14.80 10.44
CA LEU A 141 9.83 -13.52 10.73
C LEU A 141 8.86 -13.61 11.93
N ASP A 142 8.19 -14.74 12.13
CA ASP A 142 7.27 -15.01 13.25
C ASP A 142 8.02 -15.25 14.57
N THR A 143 9.30 -15.63 14.52
CA THR A 143 10.16 -15.82 15.71
C THR A 143 11.06 -14.63 16.02
N LEU A 144 11.36 -13.76 15.04
CA LEU A 144 12.16 -12.55 15.27
C LEU A 144 11.49 -11.62 16.28
N GLY A 145 12.27 -11.07 17.22
CA GLY A 145 11.80 -10.09 18.21
C GLY A 145 10.98 -10.66 19.37
N LYS A 146 10.96 -12.00 19.54
CA LYS A 146 10.54 -12.64 20.78
C LYS A 146 11.62 -12.54 21.86
#